data_AF-A0A8S2ZRF6-F1
#
_entry.id   AF-A0A8S2ZRF6-F1
#
_cell.length_a   1.000
_cell.length_b   1.000
_cell.length_c   1.000
_cell.angle_alpha   90.00
_cell.angle_beta   90.00
_cell.angle_gamma   90.00
#
_symmetry.space_group_name_H-M   'P 1'
#
loop_
_entity.id
_entity.type
_entity.pdbx_description
1 polymer ?
#
loop_
_entity_poly.entity_id
_entity_poly.type
_entity_poly.pdbx_seq_one_letter_code
_entity_poly.pdbx_strand_id
1 'polypeptide(L)'
;MTRIQSSITPSIHTVIPAVFHLREHLTVTRTDKQNEKKVRYTQAMNYFKTRALQLLNIMFEIQDVYWCAYFLNPKTRHLAGDTAQEVEHCHELIRDLVEDEKEFISSTHNDTSHHKQQTPSPSPTATAQTPPRKRAKLMS
;
A
#
# COMPACT_ATOMS: atom_id res chain seq x y z
N MET A 1 10.56 -4.66 33.19
CA MET A 1 9.46 -4.39 32.23
C MET A 1 9.97 -4.67 30.83
N THR A 2 9.62 -5.81 30.26
CA THR A 2 10.01 -6.18 28.90
C THR A 2 9.10 -5.44 27.93
N ARG A 3 9.64 -4.44 27.23
CA ARG A 3 8.91 -3.72 26.18
C ARG A 3 8.76 -4.69 25.02
N ILE A 4 7.53 -5.15 24.75
CA ILE A 4 7.23 -5.93 23.55
C ILE A 4 7.32 -4.94 22.37
N GLN A 5 8.52 -4.77 21.81
CA GLN A 5 8.69 -4.16 20.50
C GLN A 5 8.51 -5.29 19.49
N SER A 6 7.34 -5.36 18.85
CA SER A 6 7.16 -6.21 17.68
C SER A 6 8.10 -5.70 16.59
N SER A 7 9.20 -6.40 16.34
CA SER A 7 10.16 -6.13 15.28
C SER A 7 9.62 -6.41 13.87
N ILE A 8 8.37 -6.86 13.78
CA ILE A 8 7.70 -7.18 12.53
C ILE A 8 6.96 -5.92 12.11
N THR A 9 7.55 -5.15 11.20
CA THR A 9 6.77 -4.18 10.43
C THR A 9 5.66 -4.98 9.74
N PRO A 10 4.38 -4.73 10.05
CA PRO A 10 3.29 -5.46 9.41
C PRO A 10 3.39 -5.21 7.91
N SER A 11 3.33 -6.29 7.13
CA SER A 11 3.35 -6.16 5.68
C SER A 11 2.05 -5.49 5.23
N ILE A 12 2.15 -4.55 4.29
CA ILE A 12 1.00 -3.74 3.86
C ILE A 12 -0.20 -4.58 3.38
N HIS A 13 0.07 -5.71 2.72
CA HIS A 13 -0.95 -6.65 2.24
C HIS A 13 -1.64 -7.46 3.36
N THR A 14 -1.10 -7.46 4.59
CA THR A 14 -1.69 -8.17 5.75
C THR A 14 -2.64 -7.29 6.57
N VAL A 15 -2.70 -6.00 6.27
CA VAL A 15 -3.53 -5.04 7.02
C VAL A 15 -5.01 -5.37 6.88
N ILE A 16 -5.52 -5.54 5.66
CA ILE A 16 -6.94 -5.86 5.42
C ILE A 16 -7.35 -7.20 6.04
N PRO A 17 -6.60 -8.31 5.83
CA PRO A 17 -6.87 -9.56 6.52
C PRO A 17 -6.93 -9.44 8.04
N ALA A 18 -6.05 -8.65 8.64
CA ALA A 18 -6.06 -8.42 10.08
C ALA A 18 -7.30 -7.66 10.53
N VAL A 19 -7.74 -6.65 9.76
CA VAL A 19 -8.97 -5.91 10.05
C VAL A 19 -10.21 -6.80 9.93
N PHE A 20 -10.31 -7.62 8.89
CA PHE A 20 -11.42 -8.56 8.73
C PHE A 20 -11.47 -9.57 9.86
N HIS A 21 -10.32 -10.15 10.22
CA HIS A 21 -10.23 -11.04 11.37
C HIS A 21 -10.69 -10.33 12.66
N LEU A 22 -10.24 -9.11 12.92
CA LEU A 22 -10.69 -8.35 14.08
C LEU A 22 -12.21 -8.07 14.05
N ARG A 23 -12.75 -7.68 12.89
CA ARG A 23 -14.19 -7.44 12.72
C ARG A 23 -15.01 -8.70 13.01
N GLU A 24 -14.57 -9.85 12.52
CA GLU A 24 -15.22 -11.14 12.76
C GLU A 24 -15.26 -11.48 14.25
N HIS A 25 -14.13 -11.39 14.95
CA HIS A 25 -14.04 -11.72 16.39
C HIS A 25 -14.80 -10.75 17.30
N LEU A 26 -14.89 -9.48 16.88
CA LEU A 26 -15.60 -8.42 17.62
C LEU A 26 -17.09 -8.36 17.28
N THR A 27 -17.55 -9.03 16.23
CA THR A 27 -18.97 -9.08 15.88
C THR A 27 -19.73 -9.93 16.91
N VAL A 28 -20.75 -9.34 17.52
CA VAL A 28 -21.62 -10.04 18.48
C VAL A 28 -22.62 -10.89 17.70
N THR A 29 -22.50 -12.21 17.82
CA THR A 29 -23.36 -13.16 17.10
C THR A 29 -24.74 -13.30 17.77
N ARG A 30 -25.68 -13.94 17.06
CA ARG A 30 -27.00 -14.24 17.63
C ARG A 30 -26.90 -15.15 18.86
N THR A 31 -25.92 -16.05 18.87
CA THR A 31 -25.63 -16.96 19.99
C THR A 31 -25.15 -16.20 21.22
N ASP A 32 -24.28 -15.19 21.03
CA ASP A 32 -23.79 -14.34 22.12
C ASP A 32 -24.93 -13.59 22.83
N LYS A 33 -25.91 -13.10 22.06
CA LYS A 33 -27.11 -12.41 22.59
C LYS A 33 -28.06 -13.35 23.35
N GLN A 34 -28.12 -14.63 22.95
CA GLN A 34 -28.91 -15.63 23.69
C GLN A 34 -28.27 -16.00 25.04
N ASN A 35 -26.94 -16.02 25.11
CA ASN A 35 -26.19 -16.30 26.33
C ASN A 35 -26.13 -15.11 27.30
N GLU A 36 -26.33 -13.90 26.79
CA GLU A 36 -26.39 -12.67 27.59
C GLU A 36 -27.47 -12.71 28.69
N LYS A 37 -28.61 -13.34 28.40
CA LYS A 37 -29.71 -13.52 29.37
C LYS A 37 -29.37 -14.45 30.53
N LYS A 38 -28.29 -15.24 30.41
CA LYS A 38 -27.94 -16.30 31.37
C LYS A 38 -26.79 -15.92 32.29
N VAL A 39 -25.87 -15.04 31.87
CA VAL A 39 -24.62 -14.77 32.60
C VAL A 39 -24.21 -13.29 32.49
N ARG A 40 -24.06 -12.60 33.62
CA ARG A 40 -23.64 -11.17 33.68
C ARG A 40 -22.30 -10.89 32.99
N TYR A 41 -21.36 -11.84 33.03
CA TYR A 41 -20.07 -11.71 32.35
C TYR A 41 -20.21 -11.63 30.81
N THR A 42 -21.14 -12.37 30.23
CA THR A 42 -21.41 -12.36 28.78
C THR A 42 -21.93 -11.00 28.33
N GLN A 43 -22.76 -10.33 29.15
CA GLN A 43 -23.22 -8.98 28.89
C GLN A 43 -22.09 -7.96 28.87
N ALA A 44 -21.19 -8.02 29.86
CA ALA A 44 -20.01 -7.15 29.88
C ALA A 44 -19.12 -7.40 28.64
N MET A 45 -18.91 -8.66 28.26
CA MET A 45 -18.11 -9.02 27.08
C MET A 45 -18.74 -8.51 25.77
N ASN A 46 -20.06 -8.66 25.60
CA ASN A 46 -20.77 -8.16 24.42
C ASN A 46 -20.66 -6.63 24.30
N TYR A 47 -20.74 -5.92 25.43
CA TYR A 47 -20.50 -4.49 25.48
C TYR A 47 -19.07 -4.14 25.04
N PHE A 48 -18.05 -4.83 25.57
CA PHE A 48 -16.66 -4.62 25.17
C PHE A 48 -16.43 -4.89 23.68
N LYS A 49 -16.93 -6.02 23.15
CA LYS A 49 -16.85 -6.36 21.74
C LYS A 49 -17.45 -5.26 20.85
N THR A 50 -18.67 -4.83 21.17
CA THR A 50 -19.36 -3.76 20.44
C THR A 50 -18.57 -2.46 20.47
N ARG A 51 -18.04 -2.09 21.65
CA ARG A 51 -17.28 -0.84 21.80
C ARG A 51 -15.92 -0.90 21.08
N ALA A 52 -15.24 -2.03 21.13
CA ALA A 52 -13.99 -2.24 20.42
C ALA A 52 -14.20 -2.20 18.90
N LEU A 53 -15.29 -2.77 18.38
CA LEU A 53 -15.64 -2.71 16.96
C LEU A 53 -15.90 -1.27 16.50
N GLN A 54 -16.63 -0.49 17.30
CA GLN A 54 -16.83 0.94 17.02
C GLN A 54 -15.51 1.71 16.99
N LEU A 55 -14.63 1.48 17.96
CA LEU A 55 -13.31 2.12 18.00
C LEU A 55 -12.46 1.71 16.80
N LEU A 56 -12.47 0.43 16.41
CA LEU A 56 -11.77 -0.04 15.22
C LEU A 56 -12.22 0.72 13.96
N ASN A 57 -13.54 0.89 13.78
CA ASN A 57 -14.07 1.59 12.61
C ASN A 57 -13.83 3.11 12.62
N ILE A 58 -13.65 3.73 13.79
CA ILE A 58 -13.38 5.18 13.90
C ILE A 58 -11.87 5.47 13.79
N MET A 59 -11.04 4.63 14.40
CA MET A 59 -9.60 4.87 14.50
C MET A 59 -8.82 4.32 13.30
N PHE A 60 -9.42 3.41 12.53
CA PHE A 60 -8.75 2.74 11.43
C PHE A 60 -9.51 2.94 10.12
N GLU A 61 -9.09 3.95 9.38
CA GLU A 61 -9.50 4.16 7.99
C GLU A 61 -8.59 3.35 7.07
N ILE A 62 -9.16 2.40 6.33
CA ILE A 62 -8.41 1.58 5.37
C ILE A 62 -8.24 2.41 4.10
N GLN A 63 -7.03 2.91 3.88
CA GLN A 63 -6.65 3.60 2.65
C GLN A 63 -6.58 2.63 1.45
N ASP A 64 -6.81 3.16 0.26
CA ASP A 64 -6.82 2.42 -1.02
C ASP A 64 -5.54 1.62 -1.27
N VAL A 65 -4.38 2.13 -0.83
CA VAL A 65 -3.10 1.42 -0.96
C VAL A 65 -3.11 0.05 -0.26
N TYR A 66 -3.83 -0.08 0.85
CA TYR A 66 -3.98 -1.36 1.55
C TYR A 66 -4.91 -2.30 0.79
N TRP A 67 -5.96 -1.78 0.14
CA TRP A 67 -6.87 -2.54 -0.72
C TRP A 67 -6.14 -3.10 -1.95
N CYS A 68 -5.40 -2.25 -2.66
CA CYS A 68 -4.60 -2.66 -3.80
C CYS A 68 -3.55 -3.70 -3.38
N ALA A 69 -2.81 -3.47 -2.29
CA ALA A 69 -1.80 -4.41 -1.82
C ALA A 69 -2.37 -5.77 -1.40
N TYR A 70 -3.54 -5.77 -0.77
CA TYR A 70 -4.28 -6.98 -0.41
C TYR A 70 -4.68 -7.79 -1.65
N PHE A 71 -5.28 -7.13 -2.64
CA PHE A 71 -5.89 -7.76 -3.81
C PHE A 71 -4.85 -8.22 -4.85
N LEU A 72 -3.76 -7.46 -5.03
CA LEU A 72 -2.67 -7.80 -5.94
C LEU A 72 -1.81 -8.95 -5.41
N ASN A 73 -1.83 -9.22 -4.11
CA ASN A 73 -1.04 -10.30 -3.52
C ASN A 73 -1.79 -11.66 -3.62
N PRO A 74 -1.24 -12.66 -4.33
CA PRO A 74 -1.89 -13.96 -4.51
C PRO A 74 -2.18 -14.72 -3.21
N LYS A 75 -1.41 -14.47 -2.15
CA LYS A 75 -1.57 -15.15 -0.86
C LYS A 75 -2.73 -14.59 -0.05
N THR A 76 -3.09 -13.33 -0.24
CA THR A 76 -4.12 -12.66 0.56
C THR A 76 -5.43 -12.48 -0.18
N ARG A 77 -5.41 -12.30 -1.51
CA ARG A 77 -6.61 -12.07 -2.33
C ARG A 77 -7.69 -13.17 -2.32
N HIS A 78 -7.41 -14.30 -1.69
CA HIS A 78 -8.32 -15.45 -1.59
C HIS A 78 -8.77 -15.72 -0.15
N LEU A 79 -8.45 -14.83 0.78
CA LEU A 79 -8.91 -14.97 2.16
C LEU A 79 -10.42 -14.72 2.19
N ALA A 80 -11.18 -15.71 2.67
CA ALA A 80 -12.63 -15.63 2.76
C ALA A 80 -13.03 -14.52 3.74
N GLY A 81 -13.90 -13.61 3.31
CA GLY A 81 -14.36 -12.47 4.12
C GLY A 81 -14.90 -11.31 3.29
N ASP A 82 -14.49 -11.22 2.03
CA ASP A 82 -14.83 -10.09 1.17
C ASP A 82 -16.31 -10.12 0.75
N THR A 83 -17.00 -9.01 0.97
CA THR A 83 -18.30 -8.75 0.37
C THR A 83 -18.14 -8.45 -1.12
N ALA A 84 -19.20 -8.70 -1.91
CA ALA A 84 -19.18 -8.37 -3.35
C ALA A 84 -18.84 -6.89 -3.62
N GLN A 85 -19.26 -6.00 -2.71
CA GLN A 85 -18.96 -4.56 -2.78
C GLN A 85 -17.46 -4.27 -2.55
N GLU A 86 -16.81 -4.95 -1.61
CA GLU A 86 -15.37 -4.77 -1.36
C GLU A 86 -14.52 -5.29 -2.53
N VAL A 87 -14.96 -6.38 -3.17
CA VAL A 87 -14.33 -6.90 -4.39
C VAL A 87 -14.49 -5.92 -5.56
N GLU A 88 -15.72 -5.42 -5.78
CA GLU A 88 -16.01 -4.43 -6.82
C GLU A 88 -15.18 -3.15 -6.63
N HIS A 89 -15.11 -2.64 -5.39
CA HIS A 89 -14.28 -1.50 -5.04
C HIS A 89 -12.79 -1.72 -5.36
N CYS A 90 -12.23 -2.91 -5.06
CA CYS A 90 -10.85 -3.23 -5.44
C CYS A 90 -10.64 -3.22 -6.96
N HIS A 91 -11.62 -3.71 -7.73
CA HIS A 91 -11.56 -3.69 -9.18
C HIS A 91 -11.64 -2.28 -9.76
N GLU A 92 -12.41 -1.38 -9.14
CA GLU A 92 -12.45 0.04 -9.49
C GLU A 92 -11.11 0.71 -9.22
N LEU A 93 -10.56 0.58 -8.00
CA LEU A 93 -9.27 1.16 -7.63
C LEU A 93 -8.13 0.74 -8.57
N ILE A 94 -8.09 -0.55 -8.94
CA ILE A 94 -7.06 -1.05 -9.87
C ILE A 94 -7.25 -0.48 -11.27
N ARG A 95 -8.49 -0.29 -11.71
CA ARG A 95 -8.78 0.28 -13.03
C ARG A 95 -8.34 1.73 -13.11
N ASP A 96 -8.69 2.52 -12.09
CA ASP A 96 -8.33 3.93 -12.00
C ASP A 96 -6.81 4.10 -12.00
N LEU A 97 -6.09 3.30 -11.22
CA LEU A 97 -4.62 3.30 -11.21
C LEU A 97 -4.01 2.98 -12.58
N VAL A 98 -4.62 2.06 -13.35
CA VAL A 98 -4.16 1.70 -14.69
C VAL A 98 -4.48 2.81 -15.71
N GLU A 99 -5.60 3.51 -15.55
CA GLU A 99 -5.97 4.65 -16.40
C GLU A 99 -5.04 5.84 -16.15
N ASP A 100 -4.78 6.18 -14.88
CA ASP A 100 -3.82 7.22 -14.49
C ASP A 100 -2.42 6.94 -15.05
N GLU A 101 -1.96 5.68 -14.98
CA GLU A 101 -0.66 5.29 -15.54
C GLU A 101 -0.62 5.48 -17.07
N LYS A 102 -1.71 5.14 -17.78
CA LYS A 102 -1.79 5.35 -19.23
C LYS A 102 -1.77 6.83 -19.59
N GLU A 103 -2.46 7.68 -18.85
CA GLU A 103 -2.45 9.13 -19.06
C GLU A 103 -1.07 9.73 -18.77
N PHE A 104 -0.41 9.27 -17.71
CA PHE A 104 0.96 9.68 -17.37
C PHE A 104 1.95 9.28 -18.48
N ILE A 105 1.89 8.05 -18.98
CA ILE A 105 2.75 7.59 -20.08
C ILE A 105 2.48 8.39 -21.36
N SER A 106 1.20 8.64 -21.68
CA SER A 106 0.79 9.40 -22.86
C SER A 106 1.28 10.86 -22.84
N SER A 107 1.18 11.53 -21.69
CA SER A 107 1.69 12.90 -21.50
C SER A 107 3.22 12.97 -21.58
N THR A 108 3.93 12.01 -21.00
CA THR A 108 5.40 11.95 -21.04
C THR A 108 5.94 11.71 -22.47
N HIS A 109 5.23 10.92 -23.28
CA HIS A 109 5.61 10.67 -24.68
C HIS A 109 5.37 11.87 -25.61
N ASN A 110 4.37 12.71 -25.32
CA ASN A 110 4.13 13.94 -26.08
C ASN A 110 5.19 15.01 -25.81
N ASP A 111 5.65 15.16 -24.57
CA ASP A 111 6.70 16.13 -24.22
C ASP A 111 8.09 15.73 -24.76
N THR A 112 8.36 14.43 -24.90
CA THR A 112 9.64 13.94 -25.45
C THR A 112 9.75 14.19 -26.98
N SER A 113 8.64 14.42 -27.67
CA SER A 113 8.60 14.60 -29.13
C SER A 113 8.90 16.03 -29.60
N HIS A 114 8.89 17.02 -28.70
CA HIS A 114 9.18 18.43 -29.02
C HIS A 114 10.60 18.91 -28.67
N HIS A 115 11.47 18.02 -28.16
CA HIS A 115 12.86 18.35 -27.83
C HIS A 115 13.89 17.66 -28.74
N LYS A 116 13.65 17.62 -30.06
CA LYS A 116 14.71 17.34 -31.04
C LYS A 116 15.38 18.65 -31.48
N GLN A 117 16.39 19.02 -30.70
CA GLN A 117 17.68 19.56 -31.11
C GLN A 117 17.68 20.50 -32.34
N GLN A 118 17.69 21.81 -32.09
CA GLN A 118 18.46 22.72 -32.93
C GLN A 118 19.95 22.38 -32.76
N THR A 119 20.56 21.81 -33.79
CA THR A 119 21.99 21.60 -33.89
C THR A 119 22.69 22.93 -34.16
N PRO A 120 23.71 23.35 -33.38
CA PRO A 120 24.58 24.43 -33.80
C PRO A 120 25.52 23.93 -34.90
N SER A 121 25.58 24.66 -36.02
CA SER A 121 26.51 24.40 -37.12
C SER A 121 27.98 24.62 -36.69
N PRO A 122 28.94 23.78 -37.09
CA PRO A 122 30.36 24.04 -36.83
C PRO A 122 31.03 24.73 -38.03
N SER A 123 31.99 25.62 -37.75
CA SER A 123 33.02 26.08 -38.69
C SER A 123 34.28 26.57 -37.92
N PRO A 124 35.47 26.60 -38.55
CA PRO A 124 36.61 25.82 -38.05
C PRO A 124 37.76 26.61 -37.37
N THR A 125 38.53 25.85 -36.57
CA THR A 125 39.97 25.92 -36.19
C THR A 125 40.59 27.21 -35.62
N ALA A 126 41.12 27.12 -34.40
CA ALA A 126 42.41 27.72 -34.02
C ALA A 126 43.10 26.96 -32.86
N THR A 127 44.28 26.43 -33.18
CA THR A 127 45.51 26.12 -32.43
C THR A 127 45.59 26.38 -30.90
N ALA A 128 46.10 25.38 -30.15
CA ALA A 128 47.38 25.43 -29.41
C ALA A 128 47.39 24.76 -28.02
N GLN A 129 48.46 23.98 -27.80
CA GLN A 129 49.22 23.74 -26.54
C GLN A 129 48.77 22.66 -25.52
N THR A 130 49.67 21.68 -25.38
CA THR A 130 49.87 20.61 -24.36
C THR A 130 50.38 21.20 -23.01
N PRO A 131 50.61 20.49 -21.85
CA PRO A 131 50.98 19.06 -21.64
C PRO A 131 50.40 18.43 -20.31
N PRO A 132 51.06 17.50 -19.58
CA PRO A 132 50.74 16.07 -19.47
C PRO A 132 50.13 15.65 -18.11
N ARG A 133 49.31 14.58 -18.07
CA ARG A 133 48.83 14.01 -16.79
C ARG A 133 49.74 12.88 -16.31
N LYS A 134 50.33 13.09 -15.13
CA LYS A 134 51.23 12.17 -14.42
C LYS A 134 50.57 10.80 -14.17
N ARG A 135 51.37 9.75 -14.37
CA ARG A 135 51.11 8.33 -14.11
C ARG A 135 51.07 8.09 -12.58
N ALA A 136 49.93 7.69 -12.03
CA ALA A 136 49.87 7.23 -10.65
C ALA A 136 50.44 5.80 -10.58
N LYS A 137 51.47 5.63 -9.74
CA LYS A 137 52.16 4.39 -9.46
C LYS A 137 51.42 3.71 -8.30
N LEU A 138 50.69 2.62 -8.57
CA LEU A 138 50.26 1.70 -7.52
C LEU A 138 51.53 1.04 -6.96
N MET A 139 51.81 1.22 -5.67
CA MET A 139 52.72 0.33 -4.96
C MET A 139 51.89 -0.49 -3.97
N SER A 140 52.13 -1.79 -4.07
CA SER A 140 51.69 -2.84 -3.15
C SER A 140 52.56 -2.86 -1.90
#